data_AF-A0A1W9QLJ6-F1
#
_entry.id   AF-A0A1W9QLJ6-F1
#
_cell.length_a   1.000
_cell.length_b   1.000
_cell.length_c   1.000
_cell.angle_alpha   90.00
_cell.angle_beta   90.00
_cell.angle_gamma   90.00
#
_symmetry.space_group_name_H-M   'P 1'
#
loop_
_entity.id
_entity.type
_entity.pdbx_description
1 polymer ?
#
loop_
_entity_poly.entity_id
_entity_poly.type
_entity_poly.pdbx_seq_one_letter_code
_entity_poly.pdbx_strand_id
1 'polypeptide(L)'
;MIKIKNEELIQELIGETKDFPKYATQLINLANQNAQGTRPRVVGQLSELISECPEKTYQGWKKWYLSRYPNTIKNATEKINGMMNNLKEAIKSIDKSMIKKWVEDLVLEKTFIGLKFQAAILKKIALIKNTNYKLADPKEESQGIDGFIGYVP
;
A
#
# COMPACT_ATOMS: atom_id res chain seq x y z
N MET A 1 5.98 -5.71 -32.65
CA MET A 1 6.20 -5.49 -31.20
C MET A 1 6.59 -6.83 -30.60
N ILE A 2 7.77 -6.94 -29.98
CA ILE A 2 8.21 -8.17 -29.33
C ILE A 2 7.60 -8.20 -27.92
N LYS A 3 6.98 -9.32 -27.54
CA LYS A 3 6.37 -9.52 -26.22
C LYS A 3 7.02 -10.73 -25.55
N ILE A 4 7.77 -10.49 -24.48
CA ILE A 4 8.38 -11.53 -23.66
C ILE A 4 7.43 -11.84 -22.51
N LYS A 5 7.15 -13.13 -22.27
CA LYS A 5 6.28 -13.55 -21.16
C LYS A 5 7.08 -13.59 -19.86
N ASN A 6 6.50 -13.11 -18.77
CA ASN A 6 7.15 -13.16 -17.46
C ASN A 6 7.46 -14.59 -17.00
N GLU A 7 6.57 -15.54 -17.30
CA GLU A 7 6.76 -16.97 -16.98
C GLU A 7 8.00 -17.57 -17.66
N GLU A 8 8.28 -17.17 -18.90
CA GLU A 8 9.45 -17.62 -19.66
C GLU A 8 10.75 -17.19 -18.98
N LEU A 9 10.83 -15.93 -18.58
CA LEU A 9 11.98 -15.38 -17.85
C LEU A 9 12.16 -16.04 -16.47
N ILE A 10 11.06 -16.30 -15.75
CA ILE A 10 11.12 -16.99 -14.44
C ILE A 10 11.64 -18.42 -14.63
N GLN A 11 11.14 -19.13 -15.63
CA GLN A 11 11.58 -20.49 -15.94
C GLN A 11 13.06 -20.53 -16.32
N GLU A 12 13.54 -19.57 -17.10
CA GLU A 12 14.96 -19.44 -17.46
C GLU A 12 15.86 -19.18 -16.24
N LEU A 13 15.43 -18.32 -15.31
CA LEU A 13 16.24 -17.91 -14.16
C LEU A 13 16.18 -18.90 -12.98
N ILE A 14 15.03 -19.50 -12.72
CA ILE A 14 14.74 -20.26 -11.48
C ILE A 14 14.48 -21.75 -11.78
N GLY A 15 14.06 -22.09 -13.00
CA GLY A 15 13.76 -23.46 -13.42
C GLY A 15 12.37 -23.96 -12.99
N GLU A 16 11.62 -23.18 -12.22
CA GLU A 16 10.26 -23.52 -11.80
C GLU A 16 9.40 -22.26 -11.63
N THR A 17 8.11 -22.41 -11.92
CA THR A 17 7.08 -21.42 -11.61
C THR A 17 6.25 -21.89 -10.42
N LYS A 18 5.93 -20.98 -9.50
CA LYS A 18 5.04 -21.27 -8.37
C LYS A 18 3.61 -20.93 -8.75
N ASP A 19 2.70 -21.86 -8.52
CA ASP A 19 1.27 -21.62 -8.65
C ASP A 19 0.67 -21.23 -7.30
N PHE A 20 -0.20 -20.22 -7.33
CA PHE A 20 -0.95 -19.76 -6.17
C PHE A 20 -2.42 -19.64 -6.54
N PRO A 21 -3.35 -20.11 -5.69
CA PRO A 21 -4.78 -19.97 -5.95
C PRO A 21 -5.16 -18.51 -6.18
N LYS A 22 -6.20 -18.31 -6.98
CA LYS A 22 -6.74 -16.97 -7.26
C LYS A 22 -6.98 -16.20 -5.96
N TYR A 23 -6.52 -14.96 -5.91
CA TYR A 23 -6.57 -14.04 -4.76
C TYR A 23 -5.69 -14.39 -3.54
N ALA A 24 -5.12 -15.59 -3.45
CA ALA A 24 -4.31 -15.98 -2.28
C ALA A 24 -3.11 -15.06 -2.07
N THR A 25 -2.39 -14.71 -3.14
CA THR A 25 -1.24 -13.79 -3.08
C THR A 25 -1.63 -12.39 -2.63
N GLN A 26 -2.83 -11.91 -2.98
CA GLN A 26 -3.32 -10.60 -2.55
C GLN A 26 -3.53 -10.56 -1.04
N LEU A 27 -4.13 -11.61 -0.48
CA LEU A 27 -4.32 -11.74 0.97
C LEU A 27 -2.99 -11.89 1.70
N ILE A 28 -2.08 -12.72 1.19
CA ILE A 28 -0.73 -12.91 1.76
C ILE A 28 0.05 -11.59 1.73
N ASN A 29 -0.05 -10.82 0.64
CA ASN A 29 0.61 -9.52 0.51
C ASN A 29 0.05 -8.52 1.51
N LEU A 30 -1.28 -8.45 1.68
CA LEU A 30 -1.92 -7.61 2.69
C LEU A 30 -1.47 -7.99 4.10
N ALA A 31 -1.45 -9.29 4.41
CA ALA A 31 -0.97 -9.79 5.69
C ALA A 31 0.50 -9.42 5.93
N ASN A 32 1.36 -9.57 4.92
CA ASN A 32 2.77 -9.20 5.01
C ASN A 32 2.99 -7.69 5.16
N GLN A 33 2.19 -6.84 4.50
CA GLN A 33 2.26 -5.38 4.68
C GLN A 33 1.94 -4.99 6.12
N ASN A 34 0.88 -5.57 6.70
CA ASN A 34 0.48 -5.31 8.08
C ASN A 34 1.47 -5.90 9.09
N ALA A 35 1.90 -7.15 8.90
CA ALA A 35 2.83 -7.86 9.78
C ALA A 35 4.28 -7.36 9.66
N GLN A 36 4.60 -6.69 8.55
CA GLN A 36 5.95 -6.30 8.17
C GLN A 36 6.92 -7.50 8.13
N GLY A 37 6.44 -8.65 7.65
CA GLY A 37 7.15 -9.93 7.73
C GLY A 37 8.42 -10.02 6.90
N THR A 38 8.55 -9.17 5.88
CA THR A 38 9.68 -9.14 4.93
C THR A 38 10.43 -7.80 4.91
N ARG A 39 10.29 -7.00 5.98
CA ARG A 39 11.12 -5.79 6.12
C ARG A 39 12.60 -6.16 6.25
N PRO A 40 13.53 -5.24 5.93
CA PRO A 40 14.98 -5.50 6.02
C PRO A 40 15.43 -6.01 7.39
N ARG A 41 14.80 -5.55 8.48
CA ARG A 41 15.05 -6.06 9.84
C ARG A 41 14.74 -7.57 10.04
N VAL A 42 13.98 -8.20 9.14
CA VAL A 42 13.60 -9.62 9.21
C VAL A 42 14.34 -10.46 8.18
N VAL A 43 14.50 -9.97 6.95
CA VAL A 43 15.05 -10.74 5.82
C VAL A 43 16.36 -10.18 5.26
N GLY A 44 16.91 -9.13 5.90
CA GLY A 44 18.04 -8.37 5.37
C GLY A 44 17.66 -7.44 4.22
N GLN A 45 18.59 -6.56 3.84
CA GLN A 45 18.41 -5.64 2.73
C GLN A 45 18.70 -6.38 1.41
N LEU A 46 17.69 -7.06 0.86
CA LEU A 46 17.85 -8.00 -0.26
C LEU A 46 18.52 -7.39 -1.51
N SER A 47 18.33 -6.10 -1.78
CA SER A 47 18.97 -5.40 -2.91
C SER A 47 20.49 -5.28 -2.77
N GLU A 48 20.98 -5.14 -1.54
CA GLU A 48 22.41 -5.11 -1.24
C GLU A 48 22.97 -6.54 -1.24
N LEU A 49 22.26 -7.44 -0.55
CA LEU A 49 22.67 -8.85 -0.41
C LEU A 49 22.81 -9.58 -1.75
N ILE A 50 21.92 -9.35 -2.71
CA ILE A 50 22.03 -9.98 -4.04
C ILE A 50 23.28 -9.50 -4.80
N SER A 51 23.71 -8.26 -4.57
CA SER A 51 24.92 -7.69 -5.17
C SER A 51 26.19 -8.20 -4.50
N GLU A 52 26.14 -8.48 -3.19
CA GLU A 52 27.24 -9.09 -2.43
C GLU A 52 27.42 -10.58 -2.72
N CYS A 53 26.39 -11.26 -3.23
CA CYS A 53 26.47 -12.68 -3.52
C CYS A 53 27.45 -12.94 -4.69
N PRO A 54 28.51 -13.73 -4.50
CA PRO A 54 29.46 -14.06 -5.56
C PRO A 54 28.84 -15.02 -6.59
N GLU A 55 27.79 -15.75 -6.20
CA GLU A 55 27.11 -16.73 -7.03
C GLU A 55 26.20 -16.04 -8.05
N LYS A 56 26.22 -16.52 -9.29
CA LYS A 56 25.39 -15.98 -10.39
C LYS A 56 24.13 -16.80 -10.69
N THR A 57 23.96 -17.93 -10.00
CA THR A 57 22.82 -18.83 -10.19
C THR A 57 21.83 -18.71 -9.04
N TYR A 58 20.56 -19.00 -9.30
CA TYR A 58 19.54 -19.06 -8.25
C TYR A 58 19.89 -20.06 -7.13
N GLN A 59 20.42 -21.24 -7.47
CA GLN A 59 20.82 -22.24 -6.46
C GLN A 59 21.97 -21.76 -5.58
N GLY A 60 22.97 -21.10 -6.18
CA GLY A 60 24.07 -20.48 -5.45
C GLY A 60 23.57 -19.36 -4.52
N TRP A 61 22.72 -18.46 -5.03
CA TRP A 61 22.05 -17.42 -4.22
C TRP A 61 21.30 -18.03 -3.03
N LYS A 62 20.45 -19.04 -3.29
CA LYS A 62 19.66 -19.72 -2.26
C LYS A 62 20.55 -20.30 -1.15
N LYS A 63 21.62 -21.00 -1.52
CA LYS A 63 22.57 -21.57 -0.56
C LYS A 63 23.30 -20.48 0.24
N TRP A 64 23.80 -19.46 -0.44
CA TRP A 64 24.56 -18.34 0.14
C TRP A 64 23.72 -17.48 1.10
N TYR A 65 22.46 -17.22 0.73
CA TYR A 65 21.53 -16.45 1.55
C TYR A 65 21.11 -17.26 2.78
N LEU A 66 20.69 -18.51 2.60
CA LEU A 66 20.21 -19.34 3.72
C LEU A 66 21.32 -19.71 4.71
N SER A 67 22.59 -19.75 4.31
CA SER A 67 23.70 -19.95 5.26
C SER A 67 23.91 -18.76 6.18
N ARG A 68 23.65 -17.53 5.71
CA ARG A 68 23.76 -16.29 6.50
C ARG A 68 22.49 -15.96 7.27
N TYR A 69 21.35 -16.31 6.69
CA TYR A 69 20.02 -15.94 7.14
C TYR A 69 19.12 -17.17 7.38
N PRO A 70 19.56 -18.18 8.17
CA PRO A 70 18.94 -19.51 8.22
C PRO A 70 17.50 -19.51 8.70
N ASN A 71 17.14 -18.58 9.59
CA ASN A 71 15.81 -18.51 10.20
C ASN A 71 14.87 -17.52 9.50
N THR A 72 15.34 -16.78 8.49
CA THR A 72 14.57 -15.66 7.93
C THR A 72 13.28 -16.09 7.24
N ILE A 73 13.32 -17.19 6.49
CA ILE A 73 12.12 -17.75 5.85
C ILE A 73 11.10 -18.17 6.90
N LYS A 74 11.52 -18.91 7.93
CA LYS A 74 10.65 -19.32 9.04
C LYS A 74 10.06 -18.11 9.77
N ASN A 75 10.89 -17.15 10.15
CA ASN A 75 10.45 -15.98 10.91
C ASN A 75 9.49 -15.08 10.13
N ALA A 76 9.75 -14.86 8.83
CA ALA A 76 8.85 -14.15 7.94
C ALA A 76 7.52 -14.91 7.79
N THR A 77 7.58 -16.22 7.60
CA THR A 77 6.40 -17.10 7.48
C THR A 77 5.52 -17.02 8.72
N GLU A 78 6.08 -17.16 9.92
CA GLU A 78 5.29 -17.11 11.17
C GLU A 78 4.63 -15.74 11.39
N LYS A 79 5.35 -14.65 11.10
CA LYS A 79 4.79 -13.29 11.17
C LYS A 79 3.60 -13.11 10.22
N ILE A 80 3.76 -13.53 8.98
CA ILE A 80 2.71 -13.43 7.96
C ILE A 80 1.53 -14.34 8.35
N ASN A 81 1.80 -15.56 8.82
CA ASN A 81 0.78 -16.51 9.24
C ASN A 81 -0.07 -15.99 10.41
N GLY A 82 0.57 -15.40 11.42
CA GLY A 82 -0.16 -14.75 12.53
C GLY A 82 -1.13 -13.66 12.03
N MET A 83 -0.68 -12.82 11.09
CA MET A 83 -1.56 -11.80 10.51
C MET A 83 -2.62 -12.38 9.57
N MET A 84 -2.32 -13.46 8.85
CA MET A 84 -3.32 -14.19 8.07
C MET A 84 -4.45 -14.69 8.96
N ASN A 85 -4.16 -15.17 10.17
CA ASN A 85 -5.20 -15.57 11.11
C ASN A 85 -6.04 -14.37 11.57
N ASN A 86 -5.42 -13.23 11.85
CA ASN A 86 -6.17 -12.00 12.16
C ASN A 86 -7.07 -11.56 11.00
N LEU A 87 -6.59 -11.62 9.76
CA LEU A 87 -7.40 -11.30 8.58
C LEU A 87 -8.54 -12.30 8.38
N LYS A 88 -8.32 -13.60 8.62
CA LYS A 88 -9.40 -14.61 8.57
C LYS A 88 -10.50 -14.28 9.57
N GLU A 89 -10.15 -13.91 10.81
CA GLU A 89 -11.14 -13.50 11.81
C GLU A 89 -11.85 -12.19 11.41
N ALA A 90 -11.14 -11.22 10.85
CA ALA A 90 -11.75 -9.99 10.33
C ALA A 90 -12.72 -10.27 9.17
N ILE A 91 -12.38 -11.19 8.26
CA ILE A 91 -13.27 -11.55 7.15
C ILE A 91 -14.59 -12.13 7.66
N LYS A 92 -14.58 -12.91 8.74
CA LYS A 92 -15.81 -13.45 9.34
C LYS A 92 -16.76 -12.37 9.86
N SER A 93 -16.25 -11.21 10.25
CA SER A 93 -17.08 -10.10 10.74
C SER A 93 -17.59 -9.18 9.63
N ILE A 94 -17.12 -9.35 8.39
CA ILE A 94 -17.55 -8.54 7.26
C ILE A 94 -18.86 -9.10 6.70
N ASP A 95 -19.91 -8.29 6.76
CA ASP A 95 -21.18 -8.58 6.13
C ASP A 95 -21.55 -7.51 5.07
N LYS A 96 -22.66 -7.75 4.35
CA LYS A 96 -23.14 -6.84 3.31
C LYS A 96 -23.50 -5.45 3.86
N SER A 97 -23.92 -5.37 5.14
CA SER A 97 -24.28 -4.10 5.78
C SER A 97 -23.05 -3.25 6.04
N MET A 98 -21.97 -3.84 6.55
CA MET A 98 -20.68 -3.19 6.74
C MET A 98 -20.09 -2.74 5.41
N ILE A 99 -20.15 -3.58 4.37
CA ILE A 99 -19.72 -3.20 3.02
C ILE A 99 -20.54 -2.01 2.50
N LYS A 100 -21.86 -2.03 2.67
CA LYS A 100 -22.72 -0.92 2.27
C LYS A 100 -22.33 0.39 2.98
N LYS A 101 -22.12 0.36 4.30
CA LYS A 101 -21.68 1.53 5.06
C LYS A 101 -20.33 2.07 4.57
N TRP A 102 -19.38 1.17 4.28
CA TRP A 102 -18.08 1.56 3.73
C TRP A 102 -18.22 2.24 2.35
N VAL A 103 -19.12 1.73 1.49
CA VAL A 103 -19.41 2.35 0.19
C VAL A 103 -20.09 3.71 0.35
N GLU A 104 -21.08 3.83 1.24
CA GLU A 104 -21.76 5.11 1.52
C GLU A 104 -20.78 6.16 2.07
N ASP A 105 -19.92 5.78 3.02
CA ASP A 105 -18.85 6.62 3.55
C ASP A 105 -17.90 7.10 2.44
N LEU A 106 -17.44 6.19 1.57
CA LEU A 106 -16.53 6.55 0.47
C LEU A 106 -17.20 7.48 -0.56
N VAL A 107 -18.38 7.09 -1.05
CA VAL A 107 -19.03 7.75 -2.20
C VAL A 107 -19.71 9.06 -1.80
N LEU A 108 -20.35 9.11 -0.63
CA LEU A 108 -21.12 10.27 -0.20
C LEU A 108 -20.30 11.14 0.75
N GLU A 109 -19.88 10.57 1.87
CA GLU A 109 -19.35 11.36 2.99
C GLU A 109 -17.94 11.88 2.68
N LYS A 110 -16.97 11.00 2.44
CA LYS A 110 -15.57 11.37 2.14
C LYS A 110 -15.45 12.21 0.89
N THR A 111 -16.25 11.92 -0.14
CA THR A 111 -16.26 12.71 -1.37
C THR A 111 -16.81 14.11 -1.10
N PHE A 112 -17.95 14.24 -0.42
CA PHE A 112 -18.50 15.55 -0.10
C PHE A 112 -17.60 16.35 0.84
N ILE A 113 -17.07 15.70 1.88
CA ILE A 113 -16.11 16.29 2.82
C ILE A 113 -14.90 16.78 2.03
N GLY A 114 -14.24 15.92 1.26
CA GLY A 114 -13.05 16.28 0.48
C GLY A 114 -13.27 17.49 -0.44
N LEU A 115 -14.44 17.58 -1.08
CA LEU A 115 -14.79 18.69 -1.98
C LEU A 115 -15.27 19.96 -1.28
N LYS A 116 -15.75 19.87 -0.03
CA LYS A 116 -16.30 21.03 0.72
C LYS A 116 -15.44 21.46 1.91
N PHE A 117 -14.38 20.71 2.22
CA PHE A 117 -13.53 20.97 3.38
C PHE A 117 -12.87 22.34 3.31
N GLN A 118 -12.34 22.70 2.13
CA GLN A 118 -11.71 24.02 1.89
C GLN A 118 -12.69 25.16 2.19
N ALA A 119 -13.92 25.09 1.69
CA ALA A 119 -14.96 26.09 1.96
C ALA A 119 -15.31 26.20 3.45
N ALA A 120 -15.38 25.07 4.15
CA ALA A 120 -15.67 25.05 5.59
C ALA A 120 -14.54 25.69 6.41
N ILE A 121 -13.27 25.41 6.07
CA ILE A 121 -12.10 26.03 6.69
C ILE A 121 -12.11 27.54 6.46
N LEU A 122 -12.29 27.97 5.20
CA LEU A 122 -12.29 29.38 4.85
C LEU A 122 -13.38 30.15 5.61
N LYS A 123 -14.60 29.60 5.64
CA LYS A 123 -15.71 30.16 6.42
C LYS A 123 -15.37 30.29 7.91
N LYS A 124 -14.75 29.27 8.50
CA LYS A 124 -14.39 29.28 9.93
C LYS A 124 -13.34 30.34 10.24
N ILE A 125 -12.32 30.48 9.40
CA ILE A 125 -11.27 31.50 9.58
C ILE A 125 -11.84 32.91 9.41
N ALA A 126 -12.70 33.11 8.40
CA ALA A 126 -13.34 34.40 8.17
C ALA A 126 -14.23 34.82 9.36
N LEU A 127 -14.97 33.89 9.95
CA LEU A 127 -15.73 34.13 11.19
C LEU A 127 -14.83 34.56 12.35
N ILE A 128 -13.69 33.88 12.57
CA ILE A 128 -12.74 34.21 13.64
C ILE A 128 -12.13 35.61 13.41
N LYS A 129 -11.85 35.96 12.15
CA LYS A 129 -11.30 37.27 11.77
C LYS A 129 -12.36 38.37 11.59
N ASN A 130 -13.63 38.04 11.84
CA ASN A 130 -14.79 38.92 11.59
C ASN A 130 -14.76 39.57 10.20
N THR A 131 -14.51 38.75 9.18
CA THR A 131 -14.44 39.15 7.77
C THR A 131 -15.18 38.16 6.87
N ASN A 132 -15.15 38.38 5.56
CA ASN A 132 -15.81 37.53 4.56
C ASN A 132 -14.85 36.47 4.00
N TYR A 133 -15.39 35.47 3.30
CA TYR A 133 -14.59 34.51 2.55
C TYR A 133 -15.14 34.32 1.13
N LYS A 134 -14.28 33.85 0.22
CA LYS A 134 -14.61 33.48 -1.16
C LYS A 134 -13.85 32.21 -1.53
N LEU A 135 -14.48 31.29 -2.24
CA LEU A 135 -13.76 30.18 -2.87
C LEU A 135 -13.00 30.70 -4.09
N ALA A 136 -11.86 30.08 -4.39
CA ALA A 136 -11.15 30.34 -5.62
C ALA A 136 -11.97 29.92 -6.85
N ASP A 137 -11.85 30.67 -7.94
CA ASP A 137 -12.30 30.22 -9.25
C ASP A 137 -11.21 29.35 -9.93
N PRO A 138 -11.50 28.67 -11.05
CA PRO A 138 -10.53 27.77 -11.68
C PRO A 138 -9.20 28.43 -12.09
N LYS A 139 -9.19 29.74 -12.40
CA LYS A 139 -7.94 30.45 -12.72
C LYS A 139 -7.14 30.71 -11.44
N GLU A 140 -7.79 31.01 -10.34
CA GLU A 140 -7.17 31.18 -9.02
C GLU A 140 -6.65 29.83 -8.48
N GLU A 141 -7.42 28.75 -8.60
CA GLU A 141 -6.99 27.39 -8.24
C GLU A 141 -5.79 26.93 -9.07
N SER A 142 -5.73 27.27 -10.37
CA SER A 142 -4.58 26.95 -11.22
C SER A 142 -3.28 27.65 -10.79
N GLN A 143 -3.39 28.69 -9.95
CA GLN A 143 -2.27 29.39 -9.34
C GLN A 143 -1.97 28.90 -7.91
N GLY A 144 -2.66 27.84 -7.46
CA GLY A 144 -2.51 27.26 -6.13
C GLY A 144 -3.26 28.02 -5.03
N ILE A 145 -4.23 28.87 -5.37
CA ILE A 145 -5.08 29.57 -4.40
C ILE A 145 -6.36 28.77 -4.19
N ASP A 146 -6.63 28.35 -2.96
CA ASP A 146 -7.83 27.58 -2.61
C ASP A 146 -9.04 28.49 -2.28
N GLY A 147 -8.79 29.74 -1.89
CA GLY A 147 -9.80 30.76 -1.67
C GLY A 147 -9.32 31.86 -0.73
N PHE A 148 -10.13 32.89 -0.56
CA PHE A 148 -9.74 34.12 0.10
C PHE A 148 -10.42 34.29 1.46
N ILE A 149 -9.69 34.90 2.40
CA ILE A 149 -10.20 35.45 3.65
C ILE A 149 -10.10 36.98 3.58
N GLY A 150 -11.23 37.65 3.39
CA GLY A 150 -11.27 39.06 2.99
C GLY A 150 -10.60 39.22 1.63
N TYR A 151 -9.46 39.90 1.60
CA TYR A 151 -8.64 40.12 0.39
C TYR A 151 -7.35 39.28 0.38
N VAL A 152 -7.14 38.42 1.39
CA VAL A 152 -5.94 37.60 1.52
C VAL A 152 -6.21 36.22 0.88
N PRO A 153 -5.45 35.82 -0.16
CA PRO A 153 -5.54 34.48 -0.76
C PRO A 153 -5.02 33.38 0.16
#